data_AF-A0A963I0E6-F1
#
_entry.id   AF-A0A963I0E6-F1
#
_cell.length_a   1.000
_cell.length_b   1.000
_cell.length_c   1.000
_cell.angle_alpha   90.00
_cell.angle_beta   90.00
_cell.angle_gamma   90.00
#
_symmetry.space_group_name_H-M   'P 1'
#
loop_
_entity.id
_entity.type
_entity.pdbx_description
1 polymer ?
#
loop_
_entity_poly.entity_id
_entity_poly.type
_entity_poly.pdbx_seq_one_letter_code
_entity_poly.pdbx_strand_id
1 'polypeptide(L)'
;MSVPRRLFIAGTDTEIGKTFATCALLHRARADGLRAIGMKPVAAGTVSPDGPLHNEDALALAAASGLDLPYDWINPICLREAIAPHIAAERAGQAIARDTLLDGADRLAARCDLLLIEGVGGFRVPLGPDYDTAMLARDLAAPVVLVVGMRLGCINHALLTAEAIHARGLRLAGWIANRVSGAMPCFEENVAALRARLDAPLLGVLPHQPDRNPAAVAAHLTLPTEPAERRHAAIAILDSAAELGAAHRGRVVVTGSHGGVSAARYALEARPFLCFFNDAGEGKDGAGIAALALLEAEGLAAACYGHLSARIGDARDAFGNGRIQQVNGLAESIGVLPGMSVVEAASHVSAVRARAGSD
;
A
#
# COMPACT_ATOMS: atom_id res chain seq x y z
N MET A 1 9.87 11.63 -7.19
CA MET A 1 9.33 10.36 -7.69
C MET A 1 8.38 9.82 -6.65
N SER A 2 7.14 9.50 -7.02
CA SER A 2 6.15 8.88 -6.12
C SER A 2 6.67 7.53 -5.63
N VAL A 3 6.35 7.17 -4.39
CA VAL A 3 6.67 5.84 -3.87
C VAL A 3 5.80 4.83 -4.62
N PRO A 4 6.37 3.79 -5.24
CA PRO A 4 5.64 2.80 -6.02
C PRO A 4 4.66 2.03 -5.14
N ARG A 5 3.44 1.83 -5.64
CA ARG A 5 2.42 1.09 -4.94
C ARG A 5 2.71 -0.41 -5.02
N ARG A 6 2.69 -1.11 -3.89
CA ARG A 6 2.81 -2.58 -3.83
C ARG A 6 1.48 -3.21 -3.47
N LEU A 7 1.11 -4.28 -4.15
CA LEU A 7 -0.03 -5.13 -3.77
C LEU A 7 0.42 -6.59 -3.77
N PHE A 8 0.08 -7.31 -2.71
CA PHE A 8 0.34 -8.74 -2.62
C PHE A 8 -0.91 -9.50 -3.08
N ILE A 9 -0.79 -10.32 -4.12
CA ILE A 9 -1.90 -11.11 -4.64
C ILE A 9 -1.92 -12.49 -3.96
N ALA A 10 -2.95 -12.73 -3.18
CA ALA A 10 -3.18 -14.00 -2.49
C ALA A 10 -4.39 -14.72 -3.11
N GLY A 11 -4.42 -16.05 -3.02
CA GLY A 11 -5.55 -16.87 -3.45
C GLY A 11 -6.18 -17.57 -2.26
N THR A 12 -7.49 -17.81 -2.32
CA THR A 12 -8.18 -18.66 -1.33
C THR A 12 -7.75 -20.12 -1.37
N ASP A 13 -7.21 -20.57 -2.51
CA ASP A 13 -6.80 -21.97 -2.75
C ASP A 13 -5.83 -22.06 -3.95
N THR A 14 -5.38 -23.26 -4.29
CA THR A 14 -4.69 -23.55 -5.55
C THR A 14 -5.68 -23.59 -6.73
N GLU A 15 -5.18 -23.36 -7.95
CA GLU A 15 -5.96 -23.50 -9.22
C GLU A 15 -7.22 -22.62 -9.33
N ILE A 16 -7.40 -21.65 -8.45
CA ILE A 16 -8.52 -20.70 -8.48
C ILE A 16 -8.35 -19.54 -9.48
N GLY A 17 -7.34 -19.61 -10.35
CA GLY A 17 -7.03 -18.58 -11.35
C GLY A 17 -6.40 -17.30 -10.79
N LYS A 18 -5.52 -17.43 -9.79
CA LYS A 18 -4.78 -16.30 -9.20
C LYS A 18 -3.95 -15.56 -10.26
N THR A 19 -3.15 -16.30 -11.03
CA THR A 19 -2.37 -15.78 -12.17
C THR A 19 -3.23 -15.05 -13.18
N PHE A 20 -4.36 -15.64 -13.56
CA PHE A 20 -5.31 -15.03 -14.49
C PHE A 20 -5.84 -13.69 -13.96
N ALA A 21 -6.23 -13.63 -12.69
CA ALA A 21 -6.68 -12.39 -12.05
C ALA A 21 -5.55 -11.35 -11.92
N THR A 22 -4.31 -11.77 -11.61
CA THR A 22 -3.15 -10.87 -11.56
C THR A 22 -2.86 -10.27 -12.94
N CYS A 23 -2.85 -11.09 -14.01
CA CYS A 23 -2.66 -10.59 -15.36
C CYS A 23 -3.79 -9.62 -15.77
N ALA A 24 -5.04 -9.92 -15.41
CA ALA A 24 -6.16 -9.01 -15.67
C ALA A 24 -6.00 -7.67 -14.95
N LEU A 25 -5.51 -7.67 -13.70
CA LEU A 25 -5.16 -6.45 -12.96
C LEU A 25 -3.99 -5.69 -13.61
N LEU A 26 -2.96 -6.37 -14.13
CA LEU A 26 -1.85 -5.73 -14.87
C LEU A 26 -2.37 -5.04 -16.13
N HIS A 27 -3.20 -5.71 -16.92
CA HIS A 27 -3.83 -5.11 -18.10
C HIS A 27 -4.72 -3.92 -17.72
N ARG A 28 -5.49 -4.03 -16.64
CA ARG A 28 -6.32 -2.92 -16.14
C ARG A 28 -5.46 -1.72 -15.73
N ALA A 29 -4.39 -1.93 -14.98
CA ALA A 29 -3.49 -0.86 -14.55
C ALA A 29 -2.82 -0.16 -15.72
N ARG A 30 -2.39 -0.93 -16.73
CA ARG A 30 -1.81 -0.38 -17.96
C ARG A 30 -2.83 0.40 -18.79
N ALA A 31 -4.08 -0.07 -18.86
CA ALA A 31 -5.16 0.68 -19.48
C ALA A 31 -5.47 1.99 -18.75
N ASP A 32 -5.27 2.03 -17.43
CA ASP A 32 -5.34 3.24 -16.61
C ASP A 32 -4.04 4.10 -16.69
N GLY A 33 -3.10 3.78 -17.59
CA GLY A 33 -1.88 4.57 -17.84
C GLY A 33 -0.71 4.31 -16.90
N LEU A 34 -0.82 3.35 -15.97
CA LEU A 34 0.25 3.05 -15.01
C LEU A 34 1.31 2.13 -15.62
N ARG A 35 2.58 2.36 -15.26
CA ARG A 35 3.62 1.34 -15.42
C ARG A 35 3.37 0.28 -14.35
N ALA A 36 2.86 -0.88 -14.75
CA ALA A 36 2.56 -1.98 -13.84
C ALA A 36 3.46 -3.18 -14.12
N ILE A 37 4.05 -3.75 -13.07
CA ILE A 37 4.89 -4.95 -13.14
C ILE A 37 4.29 -6.04 -12.25
N GLY A 38 4.23 -7.25 -12.77
CA GLY A 38 3.96 -8.47 -12.00
C GLY A 38 5.27 -9.13 -11.57
N MET A 39 5.32 -9.61 -10.34
CA MET A 39 6.42 -10.39 -9.79
C MET A 39 5.89 -11.69 -9.21
N LYS A 40 6.54 -12.81 -9.54
CA LYS A 40 6.32 -14.12 -8.93
C LYS A 40 7.57 -14.45 -8.09
N PRO A 41 7.71 -13.95 -6.86
CA PRO A 41 8.95 -14.07 -6.07
C PRO A 41 9.43 -15.50 -5.90
N VAL A 42 8.49 -16.43 -5.72
CA VAL A 42 8.76 -17.87 -5.60
C VAL A 42 7.80 -18.62 -6.51
N ALA A 43 8.33 -19.52 -7.33
CA ALA A 43 7.57 -20.42 -8.16
C ALA A 43 8.08 -21.85 -7.99
N ALA A 44 7.16 -22.82 -8.06
CA ALA A 44 7.47 -24.25 -8.01
C ALA A 44 6.76 -24.93 -9.18
N GLY A 45 7.50 -25.75 -9.93
CA GLY A 45 7.07 -26.34 -11.19
C GLY A 45 7.55 -25.53 -12.40
N THR A 46 8.47 -26.11 -13.17
CA THR A 46 8.95 -25.52 -14.43
C THR A 46 8.17 -26.01 -15.64
N VAL A 47 8.13 -25.20 -16.70
CA VAL A 47 7.46 -25.54 -17.98
C VAL A 47 8.11 -26.76 -18.65
N SER A 48 9.42 -26.93 -18.45
CA SER A 48 10.17 -28.08 -18.94
C SER A 48 11.02 -28.67 -17.82
N PRO A 49 11.05 -30.00 -17.63
CA PRO A 49 11.91 -30.65 -16.64
C PRO A 49 13.41 -30.39 -16.89
N ASP A 50 13.82 -30.38 -18.16
CA ASP A 50 15.22 -30.29 -18.58
C ASP A 50 15.58 -28.93 -19.19
N GLY A 51 14.61 -28.02 -19.29
CA GLY A 51 14.79 -26.69 -19.86
C GLY A 51 15.29 -25.64 -18.86
N PRO A 52 15.34 -24.36 -19.29
CA PRO A 52 15.54 -23.23 -18.39
C PRO A 52 14.54 -23.26 -17.24
N LEU A 53 14.94 -22.74 -16.08
CA LEU A 53 14.09 -22.61 -14.90
C LEU A 53 13.04 -21.51 -15.10
N HIS A 54 12.05 -21.80 -15.94
CA HIS A 54 10.92 -20.93 -16.22
C HIS A 54 9.62 -21.58 -15.74
N ASN A 55 8.75 -20.77 -15.16
CA ASN A 55 7.44 -21.13 -14.66
C ASN A 55 6.35 -20.44 -15.49
N GLU A 56 5.26 -21.14 -15.75
CA GLU A 56 4.15 -20.64 -16.58
C GLU A 56 3.50 -19.38 -15.99
N ASP A 57 3.28 -19.33 -14.67
CA ASP A 57 2.71 -18.14 -14.03
C ASP A 57 3.62 -16.93 -14.18
N ALA A 58 4.92 -17.11 -13.93
CA ALA A 58 5.91 -16.04 -14.05
C ALA A 58 6.02 -15.51 -15.48
N LEU A 59 5.98 -16.40 -16.49
CA LEU A 59 5.95 -16.00 -17.90
C LEU A 59 4.69 -15.21 -18.25
N ALA A 60 3.53 -15.62 -17.73
CA ALA A 60 2.28 -14.90 -17.93
C ALA A 60 2.33 -13.49 -17.31
N LEU A 61 2.87 -13.34 -16.10
CA LEU A 61 3.08 -12.04 -15.46
C LEU A 61 4.06 -11.15 -16.23
N ALA A 62 5.15 -11.72 -16.74
CA ALA A 62 6.12 -10.99 -17.56
C ALA A 62 5.47 -10.44 -18.83
N ALA A 63 4.72 -11.28 -19.55
CA ALA A 63 3.98 -10.88 -20.74
C ALA A 63 2.93 -9.78 -20.46
N ALA A 64 2.16 -9.92 -19.38
CA ALA A 64 1.13 -8.96 -18.99
C ALA A 64 1.71 -7.63 -18.46
N SER A 65 2.93 -7.65 -17.90
CA SER A 65 3.65 -6.44 -17.48
C SER A 65 4.01 -5.56 -18.68
N GLY A 66 4.19 -6.15 -19.86
CA GLY A 66 4.46 -5.44 -21.13
C GLY A 66 5.72 -4.57 -21.08
N LEU A 67 6.73 -5.02 -20.33
CA LEU A 67 8.07 -4.45 -20.25
C LEU A 67 9.07 -5.56 -20.55
N ASP A 68 10.15 -5.23 -21.26
CA ASP A 68 11.25 -6.16 -21.50
C ASP A 68 12.17 -6.16 -20.27
N LEU A 69 11.96 -7.14 -19.38
CA LEU A 69 12.69 -7.29 -18.13
C LEU A 69 13.32 -8.69 -18.06
N PRO A 70 14.51 -8.83 -17.45
CA PRO A 70 15.10 -10.14 -17.20
C PRO A 70 14.14 -11.06 -16.45
N TYR A 71 14.05 -12.33 -16.86
CA TYR A 71 13.13 -13.30 -16.27
C TYR A 71 13.38 -13.49 -14.76
N ASP A 72 14.65 -13.53 -14.35
CA ASP A 72 15.09 -13.66 -12.96
C ASP A 72 14.70 -12.45 -12.09
N TRP A 73 14.31 -11.33 -12.69
CA TRP A 73 13.71 -10.23 -11.94
C TRP A 73 12.25 -10.48 -11.62
N ILE A 74 11.51 -11.06 -12.56
CA ILE A 74 10.10 -11.42 -12.39
C ILE A 74 9.98 -12.60 -11.43
N ASN A 75 10.84 -13.61 -11.59
CA ASN A 75 10.86 -14.80 -10.78
C ASN A 75 12.28 -15.17 -10.31
N PRO A 76 12.76 -14.55 -9.22
CA PRO A 76 14.12 -14.76 -8.73
C PRO A 76 14.35 -16.17 -8.17
N ILE A 77 13.31 -16.83 -7.66
CA ILE A 77 13.40 -18.20 -7.14
C ILE A 77 12.41 -19.09 -7.91
N CYS A 78 12.94 -19.86 -8.87
CA CYS A 78 12.19 -20.83 -9.65
C CYS A 78 12.65 -22.25 -9.32
N LEU A 79 11.76 -23.05 -8.72
CA LEU A 79 12.03 -24.42 -8.30
C LEU A 79 11.43 -25.41 -9.32
N ARG A 80 12.16 -26.49 -9.62
CA ARG A 80 11.79 -27.43 -10.69
C ARG A 80 10.54 -28.26 -10.37
N GLU A 81 10.44 -28.78 -9.15
CA GLU A 81 9.34 -29.67 -8.75
C GLU A 81 8.05 -28.89 -8.46
N ALA A 82 6.92 -29.35 -9.00
CA ALA A 82 5.59 -28.79 -8.75
C ALA A 82 5.01 -29.28 -7.42
N ILE A 83 5.69 -28.94 -6.31
CA ILE A 83 5.30 -29.29 -4.94
C ILE A 83 5.38 -28.05 -4.02
N ALA A 84 5.11 -28.21 -2.73
CA ALA A 84 5.20 -27.11 -1.77
C ALA A 84 6.61 -26.47 -1.82
N PRO A 85 6.73 -25.13 -1.88
CA PRO A 85 8.02 -24.46 -2.13
C PRO A 85 9.13 -24.85 -1.18
N HIS A 86 8.88 -24.91 0.13
CA HIS A 86 9.90 -25.32 1.11
C HIS A 86 10.45 -26.74 0.84
N ILE A 87 9.62 -27.68 0.39
CA ILE A 87 10.03 -29.05 0.06
C ILE A 87 10.85 -29.06 -1.23
N ALA A 88 10.38 -28.35 -2.26
CA ALA A 88 11.11 -28.24 -3.53
C ALA A 88 12.48 -27.56 -3.35
N ALA A 89 12.54 -26.54 -2.51
CA ALA A 89 13.75 -25.84 -2.11
C ALA A 89 14.74 -26.77 -1.40
N GLU A 90 14.26 -27.54 -0.41
CA GLU A 90 15.07 -28.52 0.32
C GLU A 90 15.64 -29.60 -0.62
N ARG A 91 14.81 -30.18 -1.49
CA ARG A 91 15.25 -31.19 -2.46
C ARG A 91 16.26 -30.65 -3.48
N ALA A 92 16.10 -29.39 -3.87
CA ALA A 92 17.02 -28.73 -4.79
C ALA A 92 18.31 -28.24 -4.11
N GLY A 93 18.41 -28.31 -2.78
CA GLY A 93 19.52 -27.69 -2.03
C GLY A 93 19.58 -26.17 -2.21
N GLN A 94 18.44 -25.53 -2.51
CA GLN A 94 18.34 -24.10 -2.79
C GLN A 94 17.50 -23.42 -1.71
N ALA A 95 18.11 -22.53 -0.91
CA ALA A 95 17.36 -21.77 0.08
C ALA A 95 16.47 -20.69 -0.57
N ILE A 96 15.24 -20.55 -0.08
CA ILE A 96 14.38 -19.41 -0.38
C ILE A 96 14.77 -18.27 0.55
N ALA A 97 15.81 -17.52 0.16
CA ALA A 97 16.35 -16.44 0.98
C ALA A 97 15.42 -15.21 1.01
N ARG A 98 15.03 -14.79 2.22
CA ARG A 98 14.16 -13.63 2.46
C ARG A 98 14.65 -12.37 1.75
N ASP A 99 15.92 -12.03 1.94
CA ASP A 99 16.48 -10.77 1.44
C ASP A 99 16.49 -10.73 -0.10
N THR A 100 16.74 -11.86 -0.77
CA THR A 100 16.61 -11.98 -2.23
C THR A 100 15.20 -11.61 -2.73
N LEU A 101 14.15 -11.99 -1.99
CA LEU A 101 12.77 -11.67 -2.35
C LEU A 101 12.47 -10.17 -2.16
N LEU A 102 12.96 -9.58 -1.07
CA LEU A 102 12.75 -8.16 -0.76
C LEU A 102 13.53 -7.26 -1.73
N ASP A 103 14.81 -7.55 -1.96
CA ASP A 103 15.67 -6.81 -2.89
C ASP A 103 15.13 -6.90 -4.33
N GLY A 104 14.63 -8.08 -4.72
CA GLY A 104 13.97 -8.28 -6.00
C GLY A 104 12.74 -7.39 -6.18
N ALA A 105 11.89 -7.31 -5.14
CA ALA A 105 10.72 -6.45 -5.14
C ALA A 105 11.08 -4.96 -5.14
N ASP A 106 12.06 -4.53 -4.34
CA ASP A 106 12.54 -3.15 -4.29
C ASP A 106 13.11 -2.70 -5.65
N ARG A 107 13.88 -3.57 -6.29
CA ARG A 107 14.43 -3.36 -7.64
C ARG A 107 13.34 -3.14 -8.68
N LEU A 108 12.28 -3.96 -8.67
CA LEU A 108 11.14 -3.79 -9.59
C LEU A 108 10.32 -2.56 -9.26
N ALA A 109 10.06 -2.31 -7.97
CA ALA A 109 9.28 -1.18 -7.50
C ALA A 109 9.89 0.15 -7.96
N ALA A 110 11.22 0.29 -7.99
CA ALA A 110 11.90 1.49 -8.51
C ALA A 110 11.63 1.80 -10.00
N ARG A 111 10.97 0.90 -10.75
CA ARG A 111 10.76 0.99 -12.20
C ARG A 111 9.29 1.05 -12.62
N CYS A 112 8.37 0.96 -11.67
CA CYS A 112 6.93 0.96 -11.93
C CYS A 112 6.18 1.90 -10.98
N ASP A 113 4.93 2.18 -11.32
CA ASP A 113 4.00 2.91 -10.47
C ASP A 113 3.20 1.92 -9.59
N LEU A 114 3.02 0.69 -10.09
CA LEU A 114 2.36 -0.42 -9.41
C LEU A 114 3.15 -1.73 -9.56
N LEU A 115 3.47 -2.36 -8.43
CA LEU A 115 4.05 -3.69 -8.35
C LEU A 115 3.02 -4.66 -7.78
N LEU A 116 2.63 -5.67 -8.57
CA LEU A 116 1.80 -6.80 -8.13
C LEU A 116 2.70 -7.99 -7.79
N ILE A 117 2.81 -8.33 -6.50
CA ILE A 117 3.59 -9.48 -6.03
C ILE A 117 2.65 -10.66 -5.85
N GLU A 118 2.73 -11.66 -6.73
CA GLU A 118 1.87 -12.84 -6.67
C GLU A 118 2.47 -13.93 -5.77
N GLY A 119 1.71 -14.34 -4.74
CA GLY A 119 2.09 -15.47 -3.91
C GLY A 119 2.05 -16.83 -4.64
N VAL A 120 2.48 -17.86 -3.93
CA VAL A 120 2.42 -19.26 -4.36
C VAL A 120 1.40 -20.00 -3.51
N GLY A 121 0.55 -20.83 -4.13
CA GLY A 121 -0.53 -21.53 -3.43
C GLY A 121 -1.56 -20.60 -2.78
N GLY A 122 -1.95 -20.91 -1.54
CA GLY A 122 -2.85 -20.08 -0.71
C GLY A 122 -2.13 -18.91 -0.04
N PHE A 123 -2.76 -18.27 0.96
CA PHE A 123 -2.16 -17.09 1.63
C PHE A 123 -0.98 -17.43 2.57
N ARG A 124 -1.01 -18.59 3.23
CA ARG A 124 0.02 -19.02 4.20
C ARG A 124 0.75 -20.27 3.71
N VAL A 125 1.71 -20.09 2.81
CA VAL A 125 2.53 -21.19 2.28
C VAL A 125 3.94 -21.09 2.86
N PRO A 126 4.48 -22.17 3.47
CA PRO A 126 5.84 -22.17 3.99
C PRO A 126 6.86 -22.00 2.87
N LEU A 127 7.77 -21.05 3.07
CA LEU A 127 8.96 -20.80 2.26
C LEU A 127 10.24 -21.30 2.95
N GLY A 128 10.14 -21.59 4.25
CA GLY A 128 11.18 -22.20 5.06
C GLY A 128 10.60 -22.59 6.44
N PRO A 129 11.45 -22.97 7.40
CA PRO A 129 11.00 -23.38 8.75
C PRO A 129 10.20 -22.31 9.48
N ASP A 130 10.67 -21.06 9.42
CA ASP A 130 10.12 -19.92 10.17
C ASP A 130 9.66 -18.76 9.28
N TYR A 131 9.45 -19.02 7.98
CA TYR A 131 9.06 -18.00 7.01
C TYR A 131 7.97 -18.49 6.06
N ASP A 132 6.90 -17.72 5.93
CA ASP A 132 5.79 -18.00 5.03
C ASP A 132 5.45 -16.80 4.12
N THR A 133 4.62 -17.03 3.12
CA THR A 133 4.17 -16.00 2.18
C THR A 133 3.43 -14.83 2.85
N ALA A 134 2.84 -15.03 4.03
CA ALA A 134 2.16 -13.95 4.74
C ALA A 134 3.15 -13.04 5.47
N MET A 135 4.25 -13.59 6.00
CA MET A 135 5.38 -12.81 6.49
C MET A 135 6.05 -12.02 5.37
N LEU A 136 6.19 -12.61 4.17
CA LEU A 136 6.67 -11.89 2.99
C LEU A 136 5.80 -10.68 2.65
N ALA A 137 4.47 -10.84 2.61
CA ALA A 137 3.55 -9.73 2.37
C ALA A 137 3.70 -8.61 3.41
N ARG A 138 3.88 -8.97 4.69
CA ARG A 138 4.12 -8.03 5.80
C ARG A 138 5.43 -7.28 5.62
N ASP A 139 6.52 -7.99 5.35
CA ASP A 139 7.86 -7.42 5.21
C ASP A 139 7.95 -6.48 4.00
N LEU A 140 7.20 -6.76 2.93
CA LEU A 140 7.05 -5.88 1.77
C LEU A 140 6.14 -4.67 2.02
N ALA A 141 5.50 -4.60 3.19
CA ALA A 141 4.46 -3.64 3.53
C ALA A 141 3.35 -3.55 2.46
N ALA A 142 3.02 -4.68 1.84
CA ALA A 142 2.11 -4.75 0.70
C ALA A 142 0.69 -5.13 1.15
N PRO A 143 -0.31 -4.25 0.99
CA PRO A 143 -1.71 -4.62 1.16
C PRO A 143 -2.11 -5.79 0.26
N VAL A 144 -2.99 -6.65 0.75
CA VAL A 144 -3.35 -7.90 0.09
C VAL A 144 -4.56 -7.70 -0.81
N VAL A 145 -4.51 -8.20 -2.04
CA VAL A 145 -5.69 -8.44 -2.87
C VAL A 145 -5.99 -9.94 -2.86
N LEU A 146 -7.20 -10.31 -2.43
CA LEU A 146 -7.61 -11.71 -2.33
C LEU A 146 -8.36 -12.15 -3.59
N VAL A 147 -7.84 -13.13 -4.31
CA VAL A 147 -8.55 -13.81 -5.40
C VAL A 147 -9.36 -14.96 -4.82
N VAL A 148 -10.68 -14.89 -4.96
CA VAL A 148 -11.62 -15.89 -4.51
C VAL A 148 -12.08 -16.71 -5.72
N GLY A 149 -11.71 -17.99 -5.74
CA GLY A 149 -12.26 -18.93 -6.72
C GLY A 149 -13.71 -19.25 -6.38
N MET A 150 -14.64 -18.82 -7.23
CA MET A 150 -16.07 -19.01 -7.01
C MET A 150 -16.46 -20.46 -7.28
N ARG A 151 -16.43 -21.27 -6.21
CA ARG A 151 -16.86 -22.68 -6.14
C ARG A 151 -17.48 -22.98 -4.78
N LEU A 152 -18.06 -24.17 -4.61
CA LEU A 152 -18.56 -24.60 -3.30
C LEU A 152 -17.44 -24.54 -2.25
N GLY A 153 -17.72 -23.97 -1.08
CA GLY A 153 -16.73 -23.73 -0.02
C GLY A 153 -16.00 -22.39 -0.08
N CYS A 154 -16.18 -21.59 -1.15
CA CYS A 154 -15.47 -20.31 -1.30
C CYS A 154 -15.72 -19.31 -0.17
N ILE A 155 -16.95 -19.29 0.40
CA ILE A 155 -17.27 -18.42 1.55
C ILE A 155 -16.35 -18.73 2.74
N ASN A 156 -16.24 -20.02 3.10
CA ASN A 156 -15.37 -20.45 4.20
C ASN A 156 -13.90 -20.05 3.94
N HIS A 157 -13.36 -20.41 2.77
CA HIS A 157 -11.96 -20.12 2.47
C HIS A 157 -11.67 -18.61 2.41
N ALA A 158 -12.58 -17.81 1.86
CA ALA A 158 -12.40 -16.35 1.81
C ALA A 158 -12.40 -15.73 3.21
N LEU A 159 -13.34 -16.11 4.09
CA LEU A 159 -13.42 -15.57 5.44
C LEU A 159 -12.22 -15.99 6.31
N LEU A 160 -11.85 -17.27 6.29
CA LEU A 160 -10.65 -17.76 7.01
C LEU A 160 -9.37 -17.09 6.51
N THR A 161 -9.27 -16.85 5.20
CA THR A 161 -8.12 -16.15 4.62
C THR A 161 -8.10 -14.67 5.03
N ALA A 162 -9.25 -14.00 5.03
CA ALA A 162 -9.37 -12.62 5.48
C ALA A 162 -9.02 -12.46 6.96
N GLU A 163 -9.51 -13.36 7.83
CA GLU A 163 -9.10 -13.39 9.25
C GLU A 163 -7.59 -13.57 9.41
N ALA A 164 -6.98 -14.48 8.63
CA ALA A 164 -5.54 -14.71 8.67
C ALA A 164 -4.71 -13.50 8.20
N ILE A 165 -5.23 -12.72 7.24
CA ILE A 165 -4.65 -11.44 6.79
C ILE A 165 -4.69 -10.42 7.94
N HIS A 166 -5.88 -10.19 8.52
CA HIS A 166 -6.05 -9.21 9.60
C HIS A 166 -5.26 -9.56 10.86
N ALA A 167 -5.21 -10.85 11.24
CA ALA A 167 -4.45 -11.32 12.40
C ALA A 167 -2.93 -11.06 12.29
N ARG A 168 -2.43 -10.74 11.09
CA ARG A 168 -1.02 -10.39 10.82
C ARG A 168 -0.80 -8.89 10.67
N GLY A 169 -1.81 -8.06 10.95
CA GLY A 169 -1.75 -6.62 10.78
C GLY A 169 -1.70 -6.17 9.31
N LEU A 170 -2.03 -7.06 8.37
CA LEU A 170 -2.08 -6.74 6.95
C LEU A 170 -3.46 -6.19 6.59
N ARG A 171 -3.47 -5.22 5.67
CA ARG A 171 -4.70 -4.67 5.10
C ARG A 171 -5.19 -5.54 3.95
N LEU A 172 -6.45 -5.96 3.97
CA LEU A 172 -7.13 -6.49 2.79
C LEU A 172 -7.56 -5.32 1.91
N ALA A 173 -6.82 -5.06 0.83
CA ALA A 173 -7.07 -3.92 -0.06
C ALA A 173 -8.28 -4.07 -0.96
N GLY A 174 -8.72 -5.31 -1.15
CA GLY A 174 -9.86 -5.66 -1.97
C GLY A 174 -9.85 -7.14 -2.29
N TRP A 175 -10.91 -7.60 -2.94
CA TRP A 175 -11.01 -8.98 -3.38
C TRP A 175 -11.59 -9.08 -4.79
N ILE A 176 -11.30 -10.18 -5.48
CA ILE A 176 -11.77 -10.48 -6.83
C ILE A 176 -12.55 -11.78 -6.77
N ALA A 177 -13.78 -11.76 -7.26
CA ALA A 177 -14.54 -13.00 -7.51
C ALA A 177 -14.15 -13.54 -8.89
N ASN A 178 -13.46 -14.68 -8.92
CA ASN A 178 -13.10 -15.34 -10.17
C ASN A 178 -14.02 -16.52 -10.45
N ARG A 179 -14.77 -16.47 -11.56
CA ARG A 179 -15.63 -17.57 -11.99
C ARG A 179 -14.79 -18.65 -12.68
N VAL A 180 -14.25 -19.58 -11.87
CA VAL A 180 -13.32 -20.63 -12.33
C VAL A 180 -13.97 -21.60 -13.32
N SER A 181 -15.27 -21.88 -13.17
CA SER A 181 -16.04 -22.73 -14.09
C SER A 181 -17.44 -22.14 -14.34
N GLY A 182 -18.04 -22.50 -15.47
CA GLY A 182 -19.31 -21.92 -15.93
C GLY A 182 -20.55 -22.24 -15.07
N ALA A 183 -20.49 -23.24 -14.18
CA ALA A 183 -21.68 -23.85 -13.60
C ALA A 183 -21.75 -23.81 -12.06
N MET A 184 -21.43 -22.68 -11.43
CA MET A 184 -21.67 -22.51 -9.98
C MET A 184 -23.15 -22.13 -9.73
N PRO A 185 -23.93 -22.94 -9.00
CA PRO A 185 -25.27 -22.55 -8.56
C PRO A 185 -25.22 -21.35 -7.62
N CYS A 186 -26.23 -20.49 -7.69
CA CYS A 186 -26.39 -19.34 -6.81
C CYS A 186 -25.14 -18.42 -6.77
N PHE A 187 -24.48 -18.23 -7.91
CA PHE A 187 -23.23 -17.46 -7.97
C PHE A 187 -23.40 -16.05 -7.41
N GLU A 188 -24.46 -15.35 -7.82
CA GLU A 188 -24.70 -13.96 -7.41
C GLU A 188 -24.97 -13.86 -5.90
N GLU A 189 -25.71 -14.82 -5.34
CA GLU A 189 -25.97 -14.93 -3.90
C GLU A 189 -24.68 -15.21 -3.12
N ASN A 190 -23.77 -16.02 -3.66
CA ASN A 190 -22.45 -16.25 -3.04
C ASN A 190 -21.57 -14.99 -3.10
N VAL A 191 -21.56 -14.26 -4.22
CA VAL A 191 -20.87 -12.96 -4.32
C VAL A 191 -21.45 -11.96 -3.33
N ALA A 192 -22.77 -11.87 -3.21
CA ALA A 192 -23.45 -11.00 -2.25
C ALA A 192 -23.12 -11.39 -0.80
N ALA A 193 -23.10 -12.69 -0.50
CA ALA A 193 -22.75 -13.20 0.83
C ALA A 193 -21.31 -12.86 1.24
N LEU A 194 -20.37 -12.96 0.30
CA LEU A 194 -18.98 -12.53 0.48
C LEU A 194 -18.87 -11.01 0.65
N ARG A 195 -19.54 -10.24 -0.21
CA ARG A 195 -19.56 -8.77 -0.13
C ARG A 195 -20.07 -8.26 1.23
N ALA A 196 -21.06 -8.94 1.81
CA ALA A 196 -21.62 -8.59 3.12
C ALA A 196 -20.72 -8.95 4.31
N ARG A 197 -19.69 -9.78 4.12
CA ARG A 197 -18.88 -10.35 5.21
C ARG A 197 -17.39 -10.00 5.12
N LEU A 198 -16.88 -9.71 3.93
CA LEU A 198 -15.52 -9.24 3.74
C LEU A 198 -15.48 -7.72 3.94
N ASP A 199 -14.70 -7.28 4.93
CA ASP A 199 -14.41 -5.86 5.17
C ASP A 199 -13.37 -5.33 4.17
N ALA A 200 -13.70 -5.42 2.88
CA ALA A 200 -12.88 -4.94 1.78
C ALA A 200 -13.71 -4.79 0.49
N PRO A 201 -13.35 -3.83 -0.39
CA PRO A 201 -14.10 -3.62 -1.62
C PRO A 201 -13.97 -4.81 -2.58
N LEU A 202 -15.08 -5.17 -3.22
CA LEU A 202 -15.03 -6.03 -4.41
C LEU A 202 -14.44 -5.24 -5.57
N LEU A 203 -13.26 -5.64 -6.02
CA LEU A 203 -12.55 -4.99 -7.12
C LEU A 203 -13.16 -5.34 -8.49
N GLY A 204 -13.85 -6.47 -8.57
CA GLY A 204 -14.56 -6.89 -9.76
C GLY A 204 -14.92 -8.37 -9.75
N VAL A 205 -15.78 -8.74 -10.70
CA VAL A 205 -16.16 -10.13 -10.97
C VAL A 205 -15.60 -10.52 -12.32
N LEU A 206 -14.68 -11.48 -12.35
CA LEU A 206 -14.17 -12.03 -13.60
C LEU A 206 -15.14 -13.08 -14.13
N PRO A 207 -15.65 -12.91 -15.37
CA PRO A 207 -16.48 -13.93 -16.00
C PRO A 207 -15.64 -15.19 -16.30
N HIS A 208 -16.33 -16.32 -16.49
CA HIS A 208 -15.67 -17.52 -16.98
C HIS A 208 -15.23 -17.27 -18.43
N GLN A 209 -13.92 -17.38 -18.68
CA GLN A 209 -13.32 -17.01 -19.95
C GLN A 209 -12.65 -18.24 -20.58
N PRO A 210 -13.30 -18.91 -21.57
CA PRO A 210 -12.82 -20.17 -22.13
C PRO A 210 -11.44 -20.09 -22.80
N ASP A 211 -11.13 -18.97 -23.45
CA ASP A 211 -9.83 -18.74 -24.11
C ASP A 211 -8.73 -18.31 -23.12
N ARG A 212 -9.07 -18.17 -21.83
CA ARG A 212 -8.19 -17.73 -20.74
C ARG A 212 -7.42 -16.45 -21.05
N ASN A 213 -7.99 -15.54 -21.85
CA ASN A 213 -7.37 -14.26 -22.17
C ASN A 213 -7.62 -13.21 -21.05
N PRO A 214 -6.62 -12.86 -20.22
CA PRO A 214 -6.80 -11.92 -19.12
C PRO A 214 -7.04 -10.47 -19.58
N ALA A 215 -6.54 -10.09 -20.78
CA ALA A 215 -6.74 -8.74 -21.31
C ALA A 215 -8.21 -8.48 -21.65
N ALA A 216 -8.92 -9.50 -22.14
CA ALA A 216 -10.34 -9.41 -22.50
C ALA A 216 -11.25 -9.10 -21.29
N VAL A 217 -10.83 -9.51 -20.09
CA VAL A 217 -11.61 -9.34 -18.86
C VAL A 217 -11.12 -8.21 -17.95
N ALA A 218 -10.05 -7.52 -18.32
CA ALA A 218 -9.43 -6.47 -17.51
C ALA A 218 -10.40 -5.33 -17.15
N ALA A 219 -11.33 -4.98 -18.06
CA ALA A 219 -12.33 -3.94 -17.85
C ALA A 219 -13.35 -4.28 -16.73
N HIS A 220 -13.49 -5.55 -16.35
CA HIS A 220 -14.33 -5.97 -15.22
C HIS A 220 -13.70 -5.69 -13.86
N LEU A 221 -12.41 -5.34 -13.83
CA LEU A 221 -11.69 -5.03 -12.61
C LEU A 221 -11.49 -3.53 -12.45
N THR A 222 -11.43 -3.10 -11.20
CA THR A 222 -10.92 -1.81 -10.77
C THR A 222 -9.67 -2.03 -9.94
N LEU A 223 -8.72 -1.10 -10.01
CA LEU A 223 -7.62 -1.13 -9.06
C LEU A 223 -8.14 -0.80 -7.67
N PRO A 224 -7.64 -1.45 -6.61
CA PRO A 224 -8.05 -1.10 -5.27
C PRO A 224 -7.78 0.38 -5.10
N THR A 225 -8.75 1.13 -4.59
CA THR A 225 -8.44 2.48 -4.16
C THR A 225 -7.51 2.32 -2.96
N GLU A 226 -6.43 3.11 -2.92
CA GLU A 226 -5.83 3.37 -1.63
C GLU A 226 -6.96 3.92 -0.74
N PRO A 227 -7.07 3.49 0.55
CA PRO A 227 -7.95 4.14 1.49
C PRO A 227 -7.71 5.65 1.37
N ALA A 228 -8.73 6.49 1.56
CA ALA A 228 -8.58 7.94 1.45
C ALA A 228 -7.33 8.47 2.21
N GLU A 229 -6.88 7.74 3.23
CA GLU A 229 -5.65 7.94 4.01
C GLU A 229 -4.31 7.79 3.26
N ARG A 230 -4.26 7.17 2.07
CA ARG A 230 -3.02 7.04 1.25
C ARG A 230 -3.13 7.69 -0.13
N ARG A 231 -4.24 8.36 -0.44
CA ARG A 231 -4.33 9.31 -1.55
C ARG A 231 -4.06 10.71 -1.02
N HIS A 232 -2.78 11.02 -0.82
CA HIS A 232 -2.28 12.35 -0.45
C HIS A 232 -2.58 12.80 0.99
N ALA A 233 -1.52 13.20 1.72
CA ALA A 233 -1.52 13.92 3.00
C ALA A 233 -2.57 13.49 4.05
N ALA A 234 -2.47 12.28 4.59
CA ALA A 234 -3.16 11.96 5.84
C ALA A 234 -2.63 12.86 6.96
N ILE A 235 -3.50 13.71 7.52
CA ILE A 235 -3.21 14.58 8.66
C ILE A 235 -2.84 13.67 9.84
N ALA A 236 -1.60 13.77 10.32
CA ALA A 236 -1.18 13.10 11.55
C ALA A 236 -1.47 14.02 12.73
N ILE A 237 -2.02 13.47 13.81
CA ILE A 237 -2.32 14.21 15.05
C ILE A 237 -1.43 13.61 16.13
N LEU A 238 -0.52 14.40 16.70
CA LEU A 238 0.51 13.95 17.64
C LEU A 238 0.54 14.87 18.87
N ASP A 239 0.34 14.36 20.07
CA ASP A 239 0.34 15.20 21.27
C ASP A 239 1.73 15.81 21.52
N SER A 240 2.80 15.09 21.16
CA SER A 240 4.18 15.57 21.24
C SER A 240 4.88 15.65 19.89
N ALA A 241 5.59 16.76 19.64
CA ALA A 241 6.49 16.89 18.50
C ALA A 241 7.63 15.86 18.55
N ALA A 242 7.97 15.31 19.72
CA ALA A 242 8.98 14.26 19.85
C ALA A 242 8.56 12.93 19.20
N GLU A 243 7.27 12.75 18.87
CA GLU A 243 6.75 11.57 18.17
C GLU A 243 6.96 11.66 16.64
N LEU A 244 7.41 12.81 16.13
CA LEU A 244 7.75 12.98 14.72
C LEU A 244 8.94 12.08 14.33
N GLY A 245 8.66 11.01 13.58
CA GLY A 245 9.67 10.21 12.87
C GLY A 245 9.41 10.05 11.37
N ALA A 246 10.14 9.13 10.74
CA ALA A 246 10.11 8.86 9.29
C ALA A 246 8.71 8.57 8.72
N ALA A 247 7.80 8.02 9.53
CA ALA A 247 6.40 7.77 9.15
C ALA A 247 5.59 9.06 8.86
N HIS A 248 6.10 10.22 9.27
CA HIS A 248 5.46 11.53 9.05
C HIS A 248 6.00 12.30 7.86
N ARG A 249 7.00 11.74 7.16
CA ARG A 249 7.62 12.38 6.01
C ARG A 249 6.60 12.72 4.94
N GLY A 250 6.59 13.98 4.54
CA GLY A 250 5.68 14.51 3.53
C GLY A 250 4.21 14.47 3.92
N ARG A 251 3.85 14.35 5.21
CA ARG A 251 2.46 14.45 5.70
C ARG A 251 2.13 15.85 6.23
N VAL A 252 0.85 16.17 6.34
CA VAL A 252 0.41 17.30 7.18
C VAL A 252 0.39 16.79 8.61
N VAL A 253 0.97 17.51 9.56
CA VAL A 253 1.05 17.09 10.96
C VAL A 253 0.54 18.20 11.86
N VAL A 254 -0.37 17.86 12.77
CA VAL A 254 -0.85 18.73 13.84
C VAL A 254 -0.26 18.23 15.14
N THR A 255 0.49 19.08 15.84
CA THR A 255 1.11 18.73 17.11
C THR A 255 0.44 19.44 18.28
N GLY A 256 0.44 18.82 19.46
CA GLY A 256 0.09 19.48 20.73
C GLY A 256 1.24 20.30 21.31
N SER A 257 2.44 20.19 20.74
CA SER A 257 3.64 20.88 21.23
C SER A 257 3.71 22.33 20.82
N HIS A 258 4.45 23.13 21.58
CA HIS A 258 4.74 24.50 21.22
C HIS A 258 5.76 24.58 20.07
N GLY A 259 5.73 25.66 19.29
CA GLY A 259 6.59 25.92 18.14
C GLY A 259 8.00 26.39 18.51
N GLY A 260 8.64 25.75 19.50
CA GLY A 260 9.99 26.10 19.93
C GLY A 260 11.11 25.44 19.12
N VAL A 261 12.35 25.81 19.42
CA VAL A 261 13.57 25.29 18.75
C VAL A 261 13.68 23.77 18.79
N SER A 262 13.30 23.14 19.91
CA SER A 262 13.31 21.67 20.04
C SER A 262 12.31 21.00 19.11
N ALA A 263 11.09 21.54 18.99
CA ALA A 263 10.06 21.04 18.09
C ALA A 263 10.47 21.15 16.62
N ALA A 264 11.17 22.24 16.25
CA ALA A 264 11.73 22.41 14.91
C ALA A 264 12.70 21.28 14.54
N ARG A 265 13.55 20.83 15.47
CA ARG A 265 14.50 19.72 15.22
C ARG A 265 13.79 18.43 14.84
N TYR A 266 12.75 18.06 15.58
CA TYR A 266 11.97 16.86 15.28
C TYR A 266 11.26 16.96 13.92
N ALA A 267 10.72 18.14 13.59
CA ALA A 267 10.11 18.38 12.28
C ALA A 267 11.14 18.33 11.14
N LEU A 268 12.36 18.84 11.35
CA LEU A 268 13.44 18.78 10.35
C LEU A 268 13.87 17.33 10.06
N GLU A 269 13.95 16.50 11.09
CA GLU A 269 14.28 15.08 10.95
C GLU A 269 13.17 14.31 10.22
N ALA A 270 11.91 14.53 10.62
CA ALA A 270 10.76 13.87 10.01
C ALA A 270 10.43 14.37 8.59
N ARG A 271 10.77 15.64 8.27
CA ARG A 271 10.42 16.33 7.01
C ARG A 271 8.92 16.20 6.65
N PRO A 272 7.98 16.67 7.49
CA PRO A 272 6.58 16.75 7.11
C PRO A 272 6.40 17.74 5.95
N PHE A 273 5.26 17.68 5.27
CA PHE A 273 4.91 18.69 4.27
C PHE A 273 4.50 20.02 4.90
N LEU A 274 3.76 19.95 6.01
CA LEU A 274 3.31 21.09 6.81
C LEU A 274 3.20 20.62 8.26
N CYS A 275 3.66 21.43 9.21
CA CYS A 275 3.55 21.14 10.63
C CYS A 275 2.87 22.28 11.40
N PHE A 276 1.88 21.94 12.23
CA PHE A 276 1.21 22.88 13.13
C PHE A 276 1.71 22.71 14.57
N PHE A 277 2.00 23.83 15.22
CA PHE A 277 2.43 23.90 16.62
C PHE A 277 1.55 24.88 17.41
N ASN A 278 1.53 24.78 18.73
CA ASN A 278 0.95 25.79 19.59
C ASN A 278 1.91 26.99 19.71
N ASP A 279 1.42 28.23 19.76
CA ASP A 279 2.26 29.41 19.97
C ASP A 279 2.80 29.55 21.40
N ALA A 280 2.20 28.85 22.37
CA ALA A 280 2.49 28.96 23.80
C ALA A 280 2.53 30.42 24.32
N GLY A 281 1.69 31.29 23.75
CA GLY A 281 1.66 32.71 24.05
C GLY A 281 2.89 33.46 23.58
N GLU A 282 3.54 32.96 22.53
CA GLU A 282 4.81 33.40 21.93
C GLU A 282 6.02 33.29 22.86
N GLY A 283 5.84 33.40 24.17
CA GLY A 283 6.91 33.42 25.14
C GLY A 283 7.83 34.63 24.99
N LYS A 284 8.85 34.70 25.85
CA LYS A 284 9.87 35.75 25.77
C LYS A 284 10.59 35.66 24.42
N ASP A 285 10.71 36.80 23.74
CA ASP A 285 11.43 36.94 22.46
C ASP A 285 10.92 35.99 21.34
N GLY A 286 9.64 35.58 21.38
CA GLY A 286 9.07 34.68 20.37
C GLY A 286 9.50 33.21 20.51
N ALA A 287 9.98 32.78 21.69
CA ALA A 287 10.46 31.42 21.93
C ALA A 287 9.44 30.30 21.59
N GLY A 288 8.13 30.58 21.72
CA GLY A 288 7.04 29.66 21.42
C GLY A 288 6.71 29.52 19.93
N ILE A 289 7.26 30.38 19.08
CA ILE A 289 7.04 30.41 17.61
C ILE A 289 8.35 30.31 16.82
N ALA A 290 9.50 30.17 17.50
CA ALA A 290 10.83 30.12 16.89
C ALA A 290 10.99 29.07 15.77
N ALA A 291 10.17 28.00 15.79
CA ALA A 291 10.14 26.98 14.77
C ALA A 291 9.76 27.52 13.39
N LEU A 292 8.96 28.59 13.28
CA LEU A 292 8.51 29.13 11.99
C LEU A 292 9.70 29.55 11.12
N ALA A 293 10.59 30.39 11.67
CA ALA A 293 11.77 30.88 10.97
C ALA A 293 12.81 29.79 10.73
N LEU A 294 13.01 28.89 11.71
CA LEU A 294 13.95 27.77 11.59
C LEU A 294 13.53 26.78 10.49
N LEU A 295 12.24 26.47 10.42
CA LEU A 295 11.70 25.56 9.41
C LEU A 295 11.68 26.21 8.03
N GLU A 296 11.41 27.51 7.95
CA GLU A 296 11.45 28.25 6.69
C GLU A 296 12.84 28.25 6.05
N ALA A 297 13.88 28.51 6.86
CA ALA A 297 15.27 28.49 6.40
C ALA A 297 15.67 27.14 5.78
N GLU A 298 14.97 26.06 6.14
CA GLU A 298 15.22 24.69 5.72
C GLU A 298 14.18 24.16 4.72
N GLY A 299 13.32 25.03 4.19
CA GLY A 299 12.35 24.68 3.16
C GLY A 299 11.12 23.91 3.66
N LEU A 300 10.73 24.09 4.93
CA LEU A 300 9.58 23.43 5.53
C LEU A 300 8.47 24.42 5.92
N ALA A 301 7.26 24.15 5.45
CA ALA A 301 6.09 24.93 5.81
C ALA A 301 5.66 24.65 7.27
N ALA A 302 5.36 25.70 8.01
CA ALA A 302 4.93 25.61 9.40
C ALA A 302 3.94 26.71 9.78
N ALA A 303 3.08 26.40 10.74
CA ALA A 303 2.10 27.32 11.30
C ALA A 303 1.99 27.15 12.81
N CYS A 304 1.72 28.25 13.53
CA CYS A 304 1.43 28.24 14.96
C CYS A 304 -0.03 28.63 15.21
N TYR A 305 -0.76 27.81 15.98
CA TYR A 305 -2.11 28.09 16.45
C TYR A 305 -2.09 28.62 17.89
N GLY A 306 -3.09 29.42 18.25
CA GLY A 306 -3.10 30.16 19.50
C GLY A 306 -3.34 29.30 20.73
N HIS A 307 -2.53 29.48 21.78
CA HIS A 307 -2.71 28.87 23.11
C HIS A 307 -4.07 29.16 23.75
N LEU A 308 -4.75 30.26 23.39
CA LEU A 308 -6.11 30.57 23.84
C LEU A 308 -7.21 29.86 23.04
N SER A 309 -6.87 29.30 21.87
CA SER A 309 -7.82 28.60 21.00
C SER A 309 -7.79 27.08 21.18
N ALA A 310 -6.67 26.53 21.62
CA ALA A 310 -6.52 25.10 21.89
C ALA A 310 -5.44 24.83 22.94
N ARG A 311 -5.63 23.74 23.69
CA ARG A 311 -4.76 23.31 24.80
C ARG A 311 -3.40 22.84 24.28
N ILE A 312 -2.33 23.30 24.96
CA ILE A 312 -0.99 22.74 24.78
C ILE A 312 -0.98 21.30 25.31
N GLY A 313 -0.38 20.39 24.56
CA GLY A 313 -0.29 18.97 24.86
C GLY A 313 -1.49 18.13 24.40
N ASP A 314 -2.49 18.73 23.74
CA ASP A 314 -3.66 18.02 23.20
C ASP A 314 -3.83 18.35 21.71
N ALA A 315 -3.31 17.49 20.85
CA ALA A 315 -3.32 17.70 19.42
C ALA A 315 -4.70 17.52 18.79
N ARG A 316 -5.60 16.77 19.45
CA ARG A 316 -6.98 16.61 19.00
C ARG A 316 -7.78 17.90 19.21
N ASP A 317 -7.56 18.56 20.35
CA ASP A 317 -8.09 19.89 20.62
C ASP A 317 -7.52 20.94 19.67
N ALA A 318 -6.21 20.87 19.40
CA ALA A 318 -5.56 21.70 18.39
C ALA A 318 -6.20 21.55 17.01
N PHE A 319 -6.49 20.31 16.59
CA PHE A 319 -7.11 20.05 15.31
C PHE A 319 -8.54 20.60 15.23
N GLY A 320 -9.36 20.37 16.26
CA GLY A 320 -10.78 20.78 16.26
C GLY A 320 -11.03 22.26 16.53
N ASN A 321 -10.23 22.87 17.42
CA ASN A 321 -10.50 24.21 17.97
C ASN A 321 -9.38 25.23 17.70
N GLY A 322 -8.20 24.77 17.31
CA GLY A 322 -7.04 25.63 17.08
C GLY A 322 -7.30 26.67 16.00
N ARG A 323 -6.92 27.92 16.29
CA ARG A 323 -6.93 29.04 15.34
C ARG A 323 -5.51 29.48 15.05
N ILE A 324 -5.16 29.50 13.77
CA ILE A 324 -3.82 29.87 13.31
C ILE A 324 -3.58 31.36 13.62
N GLN A 325 -2.49 31.65 14.31
CA GLN A 325 -2.07 33.02 14.62
C GLN A 325 -0.94 33.46 13.72
N GLN A 326 0.00 32.56 13.44
CA GLN A 326 1.21 32.87 12.69
C GLN A 326 1.60 31.72 11.78
N VAL A 327 2.26 32.06 10.69
CA VAL A 327 2.66 31.15 9.62
C VAL A 327 4.02 31.62 9.08
N ASN A 328 4.78 30.71 8.47
CA ASN A 328 5.94 31.11 7.68
C ASN A 328 5.57 31.30 6.19
N GLY A 329 6.44 31.91 5.39
CA GLY A 329 6.14 32.26 4.00
C GLY A 329 5.86 31.03 3.12
N LEU A 330 6.46 29.88 3.44
CA LEU A 330 6.17 28.62 2.77
C LEU A 330 4.75 28.13 3.04
N ALA A 331 4.26 28.23 4.27
CA ALA A 331 2.88 27.89 4.63
C ALA A 331 1.88 28.85 3.95
N GLU A 332 2.19 30.14 3.88
CA GLU A 332 1.37 31.12 3.14
C GLU A 332 1.27 30.77 1.65
N SER A 333 2.39 30.39 1.02
CA SER A 333 2.45 30.06 -0.41
C SER A 333 1.56 28.87 -0.81
N ILE A 334 1.22 28.00 0.16
CA ILE A 334 0.34 26.84 -0.03
C ILE A 334 -1.08 27.08 0.52
N GLY A 335 -1.45 28.33 0.80
CA GLY A 335 -2.80 28.73 1.16
C GLY A 335 -3.14 28.60 2.65
N VAL A 336 -2.15 28.48 3.54
CA VAL A 336 -2.35 28.51 5.00
C VAL A 336 -2.18 29.94 5.49
N LEU A 337 -3.26 30.54 6.00
CA LEU A 337 -3.28 31.94 6.40
C LEU A 337 -3.63 32.09 7.89
N PRO A 338 -3.13 33.16 8.56
CA PRO A 338 -3.61 33.54 9.89
C PRO A 338 -5.13 33.71 9.92
N GLY A 339 -5.76 33.33 11.04
CA GLY A 339 -7.21 33.39 11.27
C GLY A 339 -7.99 32.14 10.86
N MET A 340 -7.43 31.29 9.99
CA MET A 340 -8.02 29.99 9.65
C MET A 340 -8.06 29.08 10.87
N SER A 341 -9.04 28.18 10.94
CA SER A 341 -8.94 27.05 11.86
C SER A 341 -7.91 26.03 11.37
N VAL A 342 -7.32 25.28 12.30
CA VAL A 342 -6.34 24.23 11.98
C VAL A 342 -6.97 23.15 11.09
N VAL A 343 -8.23 22.76 11.35
CA VAL A 343 -8.95 21.79 10.51
C VAL A 343 -9.14 22.29 9.08
N GLU A 344 -9.53 23.56 8.89
CA GLU A 344 -9.72 24.15 7.55
C GLU A 344 -8.39 24.17 6.78
N ALA A 345 -7.31 24.66 7.41
CA ALA A 345 -6.01 24.76 6.78
C ALA A 345 -5.42 23.38 6.45
N ALA A 346 -5.45 22.45 7.41
CA ALA A 346 -4.93 21.09 7.21
C ALA A 346 -5.71 20.35 6.12
N SER A 347 -7.03 20.50 6.07
CA SER A 347 -7.89 19.90 5.04
C SER A 347 -7.67 20.56 3.67
N HIS A 348 -7.55 21.89 3.61
CA HIS A 348 -7.26 22.63 2.38
C HIS A 348 -5.95 22.16 1.74
N VAL A 349 -4.88 22.15 2.52
CA VAL A 349 -3.55 21.72 2.04
C VAL A 349 -3.55 20.25 1.64
N SER A 350 -4.23 19.40 2.41
CA SER A 350 -4.40 17.99 2.05
C SER A 350 -5.09 17.84 0.69
N ALA A 351 -6.15 18.60 0.43
CA ALA A 351 -6.89 18.60 -0.83
C ALA A 351 -6.11 19.20 -2.01
N VAL A 352 -5.38 20.31 -1.82
CA VAL A 352 -4.56 20.93 -2.87
C VAL A 352 -3.45 19.99 -3.33
N ARG A 353 -2.80 19.32 -2.38
CA ARG A 353 -1.79 18.29 -2.70
C ARG A 353 -2.38 17.07 -3.38
N ALA A 354 -3.63 16.72 -3.06
CA ALA A 354 -4.29 15.63 -3.74
C ALA A 354 -4.46 15.87 -5.24
N ARG A 355 -4.58 17.14 -5.64
CA ARG A 355 -4.71 17.56 -7.04
C ARG A 355 -3.36 17.69 -7.73
N ALA A 356 -2.36 18.29 -7.08
CA ALA A 356 -1.03 18.52 -7.67
C ALA A 356 -0.18 17.25 -7.92
N GLY A 357 -0.55 16.11 -7.35
CA GLY A 357 0.08 14.81 -7.66
C GLY A 357 -0.62 14.02 -8.78
N SER A 358 -1.59 14.63 -9.46
CA SER A 358 -2.41 14.01 -10.52
C SER A 358 -2.13 14.59 -11.92
N ASP A 359 -1.23 15.58 -12.03
CA ASP A 359 -0.72 16.19 -13.27
C ASP A 359 0.75 15.78 -13.49
#